data_AF-A0AAW2FUF4-F1
#
_entry.id   AF-A0AAW2FUF4-F1
#
_cell.length_a   1.000
_cell.length_b   1.000
_cell.length_c   1.000
_cell.angle_alpha   90.00
_cell.angle_beta   90.00
_cell.angle_gamma   90.00
#
_symmetry.space_group_name_H-M   'P 1'
#
loop_
_entity.id
_entity.type
_entity.pdbx_description
1 polymer ?
#
loop_
_entity_poly.entity_id
_entity_poly.type
_entity_poly.pdbx_seq_one_letter_code
_entity_poly.pdbx_strand_id
1 'polypeptide(L)'
;MDIFLPLNQSRPYKYLFDVDYSFDREVYYYPVLIYSYLTTVMAVSVMVVTDTSYLSLAQHACGLFAAIGCRLESLTSEVNFNRTSYHIKYTKVPNNERNSANEDKIYRELILLLWKHQLTIE
;
A
#
# COMPACT_ATOMS: atom_id res chain seq x y z
N MET A 1 18.18 -4.43 43.97
CA MET A 1 18.76 -5.41 44.92
C MET A 1 17.68 -5.95 45.87
N ASP A 2 16.45 -6.22 45.37
CA ASP A 2 15.33 -6.77 46.18
C ASP A 2 14.94 -8.20 45.76
N ILE A 3 15.77 -8.88 44.96
CA ILE A 3 15.46 -10.20 44.39
C ILE A 3 15.58 -11.31 45.44
N PHE A 4 16.40 -11.10 46.49
CA PHE A 4 16.74 -12.15 47.46
C PHE A 4 16.17 -11.93 48.87
N LEU A 5 15.62 -10.75 49.18
CA LEU A 5 14.98 -10.50 50.49
C LEU A 5 13.79 -9.54 50.32
N PRO A 6 12.55 -10.04 50.30
CA PRO A 6 11.38 -9.15 50.22
C PRO A 6 11.21 -8.45 51.57
N LEU A 7 11.37 -7.13 51.59
CA LEU A 7 10.88 -6.33 52.72
C LEU A 7 9.36 -6.49 52.79
N ASN A 8 8.84 -6.88 53.96
CA ASN A 8 7.42 -7.01 54.31
C ASN A 8 6.67 -5.66 54.35
N GLN A 9 7.09 -4.69 53.54
CA GLN A 9 6.42 -3.40 53.38
C GLN A 9 5.68 -3.39 52.04
N SER A 10 4.46 -2.86 52.03
CA SER A 10 3.72 -2.64 50.79
C SER A 10 4.56 -1.75 49.86
N ARG A 11 4.95 -2.26 48.68
CA ARG A 11 5.70 -1.48 47.68
C ARG A 11 4.89 -0.24 47.28
N PRO A 12 5.51 0.93 47.12
CA PRO A 12 4.80 2.11 46.64
C PRO A 12 4.29 1.89 45.21
N TYR A 13 3.06 2.32 44.97
CA TYR A 13 2.38 2.21 43.69
C TYR A 13 3.15 2.98 42.61
N LYS A 14 3.66 2.29 41.59
CA LYS A 14 4.39 2.90 40.47
C LYS A 14 3.50 2.92 39.24
N TYR A 15 3.29 4.09 38.66
CA TYR A 15 2.54 4.24 37.41
C TYR A 15 3.45 4.01 36.20
N LEU A 16 2.83 3.63 35.09
CA LEU A 16 3.52 3.46 33.79
C LEU A 16 3.95 4.83 33.22
N PHE A 17 3.18 5.87 33.54
CA PHE A 17 3.52 7.28 33.30
C PHE A 17 3.43 8.05 34.62
N ASP A 18 4.48 8.81 34.94
CA ASP A 18 4.51 9.68 36.13
C ASP A 18 3.71 10.96 35.83
N VAL A 19 2.39 10.83 35.84
CA VAL A 19 1.46 11.95 35.64
C VAL A 19 0.87 12.30 36.99
N ASP A 20 1.03 13.55 37.41
CA ASP A 20 0.47 14.03 38.66
C ASP A 20 -1.04 14.26 38.49
N TYR A 21 -1.82 13.21 38.70
CA TYR A 21 -3.27 13.28 38.67
C TYR A 21 -3.78 14.04 39.90
N SER A 22 -4.60 15.07 39.67
CA SER A 22 -5.20 15.92 40.71
C SER A 22 -6.32 15.24 41.53
N PHE A 23 -6.68 13.99 41.19
CA PHE A 23 -7.74 13.20 41.84
C PHE A 23 -7.15 12.11 42.76
N ASP A 24 -7.96 11.61 43.71
CA ASP A 24 -7.57 10.57 44.67
C ASP A 24 -6.93 9.35 43.99
N ARG A 25 -5.61 9.21 44.17
CA ARG A 25 -4.79 8.17 43.52
C ARG A 25 -5.16 6.76 43.93
N GLU A 26 -5.76 6.58 45.11
CA GLU A 26 -6.02 5.25 45.69
C GLU A 26 -7.25 4.58 45.07
N VAL A 27 -8.27 5.35 44.70
CA VAL A 27 -9.52 4.82 44.12
C VAL A 27 -9.36 4.54 42.61
N TYR A 28 -8.56 5.35 41.91
CA TYR A 28 -8.42 5.26 40.45
C TYR A 28 -7.12 4.60 39.97
N TYR A 29 -6.30 4.06 40.87
CA TYR A 29 -5.01 3.45 40.53
C TYR A 29 -5.13 2.37 39.44
N TYR A 30 -5.92 1.33 39.71
CA TYR A 30 -6.10 0.19 38.81
C TYR A 30 -6.73 0.54 37.45
N PRO A 31 -7.83 1.31 37.37
CA PRO A 31 -8.42 1.65 36.08
C PRO A 31 -7.49 2.54 35.24
N VAL A 32 -6.78 3.50 35.84
CA VAL A 32 -5.82 4.35 35.12
C VAL A 32 -4.64 3.53 34.59
N LEU A 33 -4.14 2.58 35.38
CA LEU A 33 -3.08 1.67 34.94
C LEU A 33 -3.52 0.82 33.74
N ILE A 34 -4.67 0.16 33.83
CA ILE A 34 -5.19 -0.69 32.75
C ILE A 34 -5.41 0.15 31.49
N TYR A 35 -6.01 1.33 31.63
CA TYR A 35 -6.23 2.24 30.52
C TYR A 35 -4.92 2.69 29.87
N SER A 36 -3.90 3.02 30.67
CA SER A 36 -2.58 3.41 30.15
C SER A 36 -1.93 2.28 29.36
N TYR A 37 -1.99 1.05 29.86
CA TYR A 37 -1.46 -0.13 29.17
C TYR A 37 -2.19 -0.39 27.86
N LEU A 38 -3.53 -0.39 27.89
CA LEU A 38 -4.35 -0.55 26.68
C LEU A 38 -4.03 0.53 25.65
N THR A 39 -3.93 1.79 26.08
CA THR A 39 -3.61 2.91 25.18
C THR A 39 -2.23 2.74 24.55
N THR A 40 -1.22 2.32 25.33
CA THR A 40 0.12 2.04 24.79
C THR A 40 0.11 0.90 23.79
N VAL A 41 -0.57 -0.22 24.10
CA VAL A 41 -0.70 -1.35 23.17
C VAL A 41 -1.42 -0.94 21.89
N MET A 42 -2.51 -0.19 22.01
CA MET A 42 -3.26 0.32 20.87
C MET A 42 -2.39 1.25 20.01
N ALA A 43 -1.66 2.19 20.61
CA ALA A 43 -0.77 3.09 19.88
C ALA A 43 0.30 2.34 19.08
N VAL A 44 0.99 1.38 19.70
CA VAL A 44 1.99 0.54 19.03
C VAL A 44 1.35 -0.27 17.90
N SER A 45 0.17 -0.84 18.12
CA SER A 45 -0.54 -1.60 17.09
C SER A 45 -0.91 -0.74 15.89
N VAL A 46 -1.38 0.49 16.11
CA VAL A 46 -1.73 1.43 15.03
C VAL A 46 -0.49 1.81 14.22
N MET A 47 0.65 2.05 14.87
CA MET A 47 1.91 2.31 14.16
C MET A 47 2.28 1.13 13.24
N VAL A 48 2.28 -0.10 13.78
CA VAL A 48 2.62 -1.31 13.01
C VAL A 48 1.65 -1.53 11.85
N VAL A 49 0.34 -1.38 12.08
CA VAL A 49 -0.68 -1.51 11.04
C VAL A 49 -0.48 -0.47 9.95
N THR A 50 -0.21 0.77 10.34
CA THR A 50 0.04 1.87 9.40
C THR A 50 1.26 1.55 8.52
N ASP A 51 2.39 1.20 9.12
CA ASP A 51 3.62 0.84 8.37
C ASP A 51 3.39 -0.35 7.43
N THR A 52 2.69 -1.38 7.92
CA THR A 52 2.37 -2.57 7.11
C THR A 52 1.44 -2.24 5.95
N SER A 53 0.44 -1.36 6.18
CA SER A 53 -0.51 -0.95 5.15
C SER A 53 0.17 -0.17 4.02
N TYR A 54 1.10 0.74 4.34
CA TYR A 54 1.89 1.46 3.34
C TYR A 54 2.74 0.49 2.51
N LEU A 55 3.41 -0.46 3.17
CA LEU A 55 4.20 -1.47 2.47
C LEU A 55 3.33 -2.35 1.56
N SER A 56 2.16 -2.75 2.03
CA SER A 56 1.20 -3.55 1.25
C SER A 56 0.70 -2.80 0.01
N LEU A 57 0.35 -1.51 0.17
CA LEU A 57 -0.06 -0.66 -0.95
C LEU A 57 1.06 -0.49 -1.98
N ALA A 58 2.30 -0.26 -1.51
CA ALA A 58 3.47 -0.18 -2.38
C ALA A 58 3.68 -1.48 -3.15
N GLN A 59 3.60 -2.63 -2.47
CA GLN A 59 3.75 -3.94 -3.12
C GLN A 59 2.64 -4.20 -4.15
N HIS A 60 1.40 -3.82 -3.85
CA HIS A 60 0.28 -3.95 -4.79
C HIS A 60 0.49 -3.07 -6.03
N ALA A 61 0.93 -1.82 -5.85
CA ALA A 61 1.25 -0.92 -6.95
C ALA A 61 2.41 -1.45 -7.80
N CYS A 62 3.47 -1.97 -7.18
CA CYS A 62 4.59 -2.61 -7.88
C CYS A 62 4.14 -3.83 -8.68
N GLY A 63 3.30 -4.69 -8.10
CA GLY A 63 2.75 -5.85 -8.78
C GLY A 63 1.87 -5.47 -9.98
N LEU A 64 1.02 -4.44 -9.82
CA LEU A 64 0.20 -3.92 -10.90
C LEU A 64 1.06 -3.33 -12.03
N PHE A 65 2.10 -2.56 -11.69
CA PHE A 65 3.00 -1.99 -12.68
C PHE A 65 3.78 -3.07 -13.44
N ALA A 66 4.26 -4.10 -12.75
CA ALA A 66 4.92 -5.24 -13.38
C ALA A 66 3.96 -5.98 -14.35
N ALA A 67 2.71 -6.22 -13.94
CA ALA A 67 1.72 -6.85 -14.79
C ALA A 67 1.40 -6.01 -16.03
N ILE A 68 1.20 -4.70 -15.87
CA ILE A 68 0.98 -3.77 -16.98
C ILE A 68 2.21 -3.75 -17.90
N GLY A 69 3.42 -3.70 -17.34
CA GLY A 69 4.68 -3.74 -18.09
C GLY A 69 4.81 -5.00 -18.95
N CYS A 70 4.55 -6.18 -18.38
CA CYS A 70 4.56 -7.44 -19.14
C CYS A 70 3.52 -7.44 -20.28
N ARG A 71 2.32 -6.90 -20.05
CA ARG A 71 1.30 -6.80 -21.09
C ARG A 71 1.73 -5.82 -22.19
N LEU A 72 2.28 -4.67 -21.81
CA LEU A 72 2.78 -3.67 -22.75
C LEU A 72 3.93 -4.22 -23.61
N GLU A 73 4.85 -4.97 -23.00
CA GLU A 73 5.96 -5.59 -23.73
C GLU A 73 5.47 -6.67 -24.69
N SER A 74 4.50 -7.49 -24.28
CA SER A 74 3.88 -8.48 -25.18
C SER A 74 3.18 -7.84 -26.39
N LEU A 75 2.44 -6.74 -26.18
CA LEU A 75 1.80 -5.97 -27.25
C LEU A 75 2.84 -5.29 -28.14
N THR A 76 3.93 -4.75 -27.58
CA THR A 76 5.01 -4.12 -28.35
C THR A 76 5.73 -5.15 -29.21
N SER A 77 5.99 -6.35 -28.68
CA SER A 77 6.58 -7.46 -29.41
C SER A 77 5.65 -7.96 -30.52
N GLU A 78 4.35 -8.09 -30.26
CA GLU A 78 3.36 -8.46 -31.28
C GLU A 78 3.24 -7.40 -32.37
N VAL A 79 3.20 -6.11 -32.00
CA VAL A 79 3.23 -4.99 -32.96
C VAL A 79 4.51 -5.06 -33.79
N ASN A 80 5.67 -5.31 -33.21
CA ASN A 80 6.93 -5.42 -33.96
C ASN A 80 6.99 -6.65 -34.87
N PHE A 81 6.50 -7.81 -34.42
CA PHE A 81 6.41 -9.02 -35.23
C PHE A 81 5.44 -8.81 -36.40
N ASN A 82 4.26 -8.25 -36.11
CA ASN A 82 3.30 -7.88 -37.13
C ASN A 82 3.91 -6.87 -38.08
N ARG A 83 4.57 -5.80 -37.61
CA ARG A 83 5.24 -4.80 -38.44
C ARG A 83 6.33 -5.43 -39.30
N THR A 84 7.05 -6.44 -38.83
CA THR A 84 8.07 -7.17 -39.58
C THR A 84 7.45 -8.12 -40.61
N SER A 85 6.38 -8.85 -40.25
CA SER A 85 5.61 -9.73 -41.14
C SER A 85 4.90 -8.94 -42.24
N TYR A 86 4.32 -7.80 -41.87
CA TYR A 86 3.77 -6.80 -42.77
C TYR A 86 4.88 -6.16 -43.61
N HIS A 87 6.01 -5.75 -43.05
CA HIS A 87 7.14 -5.22 -43.82
C HIS A 87 7.61 -6.25 -44.84
N ILE A 88 7.75 -7.53 -44.49
CA ILE A 88 8.08 -8.61 -45.45
C ILE A 88 6.99 -8.77 -46.53
N LYS A 89 5.69 -8.64 -46.18
CA LYS A 89 4.58 -8.64 -47.15
C LYS A 89 4.54 -7.39 -48.05
N TYR A 90 4.90 -6.22 -47.51
CA TYR A 90 4.86 -4.92 -48.17
C TYR A 90 6.20 -4.54 -48.80
N THR A 91 7.31 -5.23 -48.55
CA THR A 91 8.55 -5.05 -49.36
C THR A 91 8.34 -5.59 -50.79
N LYS A 92 7.16 -6.17 -51.08
CA LYS A 92 6.66 -6.47 -52.44
C LYS A 92 5.78 -5.36 -53.05
N VAL A 93 5.42 -4.29 -52.34
CA VAL A 93 4.60 -3.17 -52.88
C VAL A 93 4.98 -1.82 -52.22
N PRO A 94 5.29 -0.74 -52.96
CA PRO A 94 5.98 0.44 -52.40
C PRO A 94 5.13 1.31 -51.45
N ASN A 95 5.88 2.03 -50.61
CA ASN A 95 5.62 2.79 -49.36
C ASN A 95 4.53 3.91 -49.35
N ASN A 96 4.01 4.24 -48.14
CA ASN A 96 3.93 5.59 -47.52
C ASN A 96 2.65 5.88 -46.65
N GLU A 97 2.85 6.55 -45.50
CA GLU A 97 1.90 7.48 -44.81
C GLU A 97 0.69 7.02 -43.92
N ARG A 98 0.73 5.90 -43.17
CA ARG A 98 -0.43 5.50 -42.31
C ARG A 98 -0.18 5.27 -40.81
N ASN A 99 1.06 5.35 -40.31
CA ASN A 99 1.36 4.91 -38.93
C ASN A 99 0.87 5.86 -37.82
N SER A 100 0.81 7.18 -38.04
CA SER A 100 0.43 8.12 -36.97
C SER A 100 -1.05 8.00 -36.57
N ALA A 101 -1.96 7.90 -37.55
CA ALA A 101 -3.40 7.91 -37.29
C ALA A 101 -3.94 6.65 -36.58
N ASN A 102 -3.18 5.55 -36.62
CA ASN A 102 -3.61 4.29 -36.00
C ASN A 102 -3.27 4.25 -34.50
N GLU A 103 -2.17 4.87 -34.08
CA GLU A 103 -1.81 4.93 -32.66
C GLU A 103 -2.80 5.81 -31.88
N ASP A 104 -3.18 6.97 -32.44
CA ASP A 104 -4.20 7.86 -31.86
C ASP A 104 -5.54 7.16 -31.60
N LYS A 105 -5.90 6.20 -32.46
CA LYS A 105 -7.14 5.42 -32.34
C LYS A 105 -7.07 4.40 -31.19
N ILE A 106 -5.92 3.77 -31.00
CA ILE A 106 -5.70 2.78 -29.93
C ILE A 106 -5.71 3.47 -28.56
N TYR A 107 -5.08 4.64 -28.43
CA TYR A 107 -5.11 5.40 -27.18
C TYR A 107 -6.52 5.87 -26.81
N ARG A 108 -7.34 6.27 -27.79
CA ARG A 108 -8.75 6.64 -27.55
C ARG A 108 -9.57 5.48 -26.99
N GLU A 109 -9.42 4.28 -27.55
CA GLU A 109 -10.13 3.09 -27.05
C GLU A 109 -9.69 2.72 -25.63
N LEU A 110 -8.39 2.81 -25.33
CA LEU A 110 -7.85 2.51 -24.00
C LEU A 110 -8.41 3.45 -22.92
N ILE A 111 -8.49 4.74 -23.22
CA ILE A 111 -9.06 5.76 -22.31
C ILE A 111 -10.55 5.49 -22.07
N LEU A 112 -11.29 5.10 -23.11
CA LEU A 112 -12.72 4.79 -23.02
C LEU A 112 -12.98 3.56 -22.15
N LEU A 113 -12.15 2.53 -22.27
CA LEU A 113 -12.22 1.32 -21.44
C LEU A 113 -11.92 1.62 -19.97
N LEU A 114 -10.90 2.44 -19.70
CA LEU A 114 -10.57 2.87 -18.33
C LEU A 114 -11.70 3.69 -17.71
N TRP A 115 -12.27 4.63 -18.46
CA TRP A 115 -13.39 5.46 -17.98
C TRP A 115 -14.64 4.62 -17.68
N LYS A 116 -14.96 3.65 -18.54
CA LYS A 116 -16.08 2.73 -18.34
C LYS A 116 -15.90 1.85 -17.10
N HIS A 117 -14.68 1.41 -16.84
CA HIS A 117 -14.37 0.60 -15.66
C HIS A 117 -14.50 1.41 -14.36
N GLN A 118 -14.18 2.71 -14.36
CA GLN A 118 -14.43 3.57 -13.20
C GLN A 118 -15.92 3.79 -12.92
N LEU A 119 -16.73 3.96 -13.96
CA LEU A 119 -18.18 4.15 -13.86
C LEU A 119 -18.94 2.91 -13.35
N THR A 120 -18.29 1.75 -13.30
CA THR A 120 -18.87 0.50 -12.79
C THR A 120 -18.55 0.28 -11.31
N ILE A 121 -17.61 1.05 -10.74
CA ILE A 121 -17.16 0.93 -9.35
C ILE A 121 -17.94 1.87 -8.41
N GLU A 122 -18.60 2.90 -8.97
CA GLU A 122 -19.56 3.77 -8.28
C GLU A 122 -21.00 3.25 -8.42
#